data_AF-A0A971IZ69-F1
#
_entry.id   AF-A0A971IZ69-F1
#
_cell.length_a   1.000
_cell.length_b   1.000
_cell.length_c   1.000
_cell.angle_alpha   90.00
_cell.angle_beta   90.00
_cell.angle_gamma   90.00
#
_symmetry.space_group_name_H-M   'P 1'
#
loop_
_entity.id
_entity.type
_entity.pdbx_description
1 polymer ?
#
loop_
_entity_poly.entity_id
_entity_poly.type
_entity_poly.pdbx_seq_one_letter_code
_entity_poly.pdbx_strand_id
1 'polypeptide(L)'
;EQVASAINISPGYLSTIFRQSTGTCFTDYVTGVKIDQAKRLLRETDYKVYEVSEMLGYQNAYYFSKVFKKIVGMTPSEYSGKVF
;
A
#
# COMPACT_ATOMS: atom_id res chain seq x y z
N GLU A 1 -2.99 -15.87 27.43
CA GLU A 1 -2.04 -14.74 27.45
C GLU A 1 -0.76 -15.04 26.64
N GLN A 2 -0.81 -15.15 25.29
CA GLN A 2 0.40 -15.51 24.50
C GLN A 2 0.67 -14.64 23.25
N VAL A 3 -0.11 -13.57 23.02
CA VAL A 3 0.15 -12.60 21.92
C VAL A 3 0.48 -11.20 22.45
N ALA A 4 0.25 -10.95 23.74
CA ALA A 4 0.20 -9.60 24.33
C ALA A 4 1.55 -8.86 24.45
N SER A 5 2.68 -9.52 24.17
CA SER A 5 4.04 -8.97 24.31
C SER A 5 4.82 -8.88 22.99
N ALA A 6 4.19 -9.17 21.84
CA ALA A 6 4.94 -9.65 20.69
C ALA A 6 5.93 -8.64 20.11
N ILE A 7 5.67 -7.33 20.08
CA ILE A 7 6.59 -6.38 19.42
C ILE A 7 6.51 -5.00 20.08
N ASN A 8 7.26 -4.80 21.16
CA ASN A 8 7.55 -3.47 21.74
C ASN A 8 8.73 -2.81 21.01
N ILE A 9 8.75 -2.95 19.67
CA ILE A 9 9.80 -2.43 18.80
C ILE A 9 9.32 -1.05 18.35
N SER A 10 10.08 -0.01 18.69
CA SER A 10 9.80 1.32 18.17
C SER A 10 9.81 1.30 16.63
N PRO A 11 8.99 2.12 15.95
CA PRO A 11 8.98 2.19 14.48
C PRO A 11 10.38 2.36 13.86
N GLY A 12 11.30 3.04 14.57
CA GLY A 12 12.70 3.18 14.18
C GLY A 12 13.51 1.88 14.29
N TYR A 13 13.29 1.07 15.33
CA TYR A 13 13.97 -0.23 15.49
C TYR A 13 13.43 -1.25 14.47
N LEU A 14 12.13 -1.23 14.17
CA LEU A 14 11.52 -2.09 13.13
C LEU A 14 12.06 -1.73 11.75
N SER A 15 12.12 -0.43 11.43
CA SER A 15 12.67 0.05 10.16
C SER A 15 14.14 -0.32 9.99
N THR A 16 14.92 -0.24 11.08
CA THR A 16 16.36 -0.60 11.07
C THR A 16 16.57 -2.10 10.83
N ILE A 17 15.87 -2.97 11.57
CA ILE A 17 15.98 -4.43 11.40
C ILE A 17 15.46 -4.84 10.02
N PHE A 18 14.33 -4.29 9.58
CA PHE A 18 13.73 -4.63 8.31
C PHE A 18 14.63 -4.23 7.14
N ARG A 19 15.23 -3.04 7.19
CA ARG A 19 16.19 -2.58 6.18
C ARG A 19 17.47 -3.39 6.18
N GLN A 20 18.00 -3.79 7.34
CA GLN A 20 19.17 -4.67 7.41
C GLN A 20 18.89 -6.07 6.82
N SER A 21 17.65 -6.57 6.96
CA SER A 21 17.28 -7.91 6.50
C SER A 21 16.83 -7.96 5.04
N THR A 22 16.21 -6.90 4.53
CA THR A 22 15.57 -6.87 3.19
C THR A 22 16.17 -5.85 2.23
N GLY A 23 17.06 -4.97 2.71
CA GLY A 23 17.60 -3.85 1.93
C GLY A 23 16.62 -2.70 1.70
N THR A 24 15.35 -2.80 2.13
CA THR A 24 14.30 -1.80 1.88
C THR A 24 13.69 -1.29 3.19
N CYS A 25 13.15 -0.07 3.20
CA CYS A 25 12.45 0.44 4.39
C CYS A 25 11.09 -0.27 4.55
N PHE A 26 10.69 -0.55 5.79
CA PHE A 26 9.42 -1.20 6.10
C PHE A 26 8.21 -0.48 5.48
N THR A 27 8.24 0.85 5.48
CA THR A 27 7.20 1.69 4.86
C THR A 27 7.10 1.47 3.35
N ASP A 28 8.23 1.31 2.66
CA ASP A 28 8.28 1.09 1.22
C ASP A 28 7.78 -0.32 0.89
N TYR A 29 8.14 -1.31 1.70
CA TYR A 29 7.63 -2.68 1.57
C TYR A 29 6.11 -2.74 1.75
N VAL A 30 5.58 -2.17 2.84
CA VAL A 30 4.13 -2.12 3.08
C VAL A 30 3.42 -1.37 1.95
N THR A 31 4.02 -0.28 1.47
CA THR A 31 3.49 0.44 0.31
C THR A 31 3.46 -0.46 -0.93
N GLY A 32 4.52 -1.20 -1.22
CA GLY A 32 4.59 -2.16 -2.32
C GLY A 32 3.47 -3.21 -2.25
N VAL A 33 3.30 -3.85 -1.08
CA VAL A 33 2.24 -4.85 -0.87
C VAL A 33 0.85 -4.24 -1.09
N LYS A 34 0.60 -3.03 -0.56
CA LYS A 34 -0.68 -2.32 -0.78
C LYS A 34 -0.92 -2.01 -2.25
N ILE A 35 0.11 -1.59 -2.98
CA ILE A 35 0.00 -1.29 -4.42
C ILE A 35 -0.28 -2.56 -5.23
N ASP A 36 0.34 -3.68 -4.90
CA ASP A 36 0.05 -4.93 -5.61
C ASP A 36 -1.38 -5.42 -5.35
N GLN A 37 -1.88 -5.25 -4.13
CA GLN A 37 -3.30 -5.49 -3.84
C GLN A 37 -4.22 -4.51 -4.58
N ALA A 38 -3.84 -3.23 -4.67
CA ALA A 38 -4.58 -2.23 -5.43
C ALA A 38 -4.71 -2.62 -6.90
N LYS A 39 -3.63 -3.11 -7.53
CA LYS A 39 -3.64 -3.56 -8.93
C LYS A 39 -4.63 -4.70 -9.15
N ARG A 40 -4.69 -5.67 -8.22
CA ARG A 40 -5.65 -6.78 -8.27
C ARG A 40 -7.08 -6.27 -8.17
N LEU A 41 -7.38 -5.48 -7.15
CA LEU A 41 -8.71 -4.90 -6.94
C LEU A 41 -9.17 -4.09 -8.17
N LEU A 42 -8.31 -3.25 -8.73
CA LEU A 42 -8.65 -2.42 -9.89
C LEU A 42 -8.87 -3.21 -11.19
N ARG A 43 -8.36 -4.44 -11.30
CA ARG A 43 -8.49 -5.29 -12.50
C ARG A 43 -9.57 -6.35 -12.38
N GLU A 44 -9.75 -6.90 -11.18
CA GLU A 44 -10.58 -8.08 -10.92
C GLU A 44 -11.97 -7.71 -10.39
N THR A 45 -12.21 -6.43 -10.09
CA THR A 45 -13.46 -5.98 -9.47
C THR A 45 -13.97 -4.68 -10.10
N ASP A 46 -15.20 -4.32 -9.77
CA ASP A 46 -15.80 -3.06 -10.21
C ASP A 46 -15.60 -1.89 -9.24
N TYR A 47 -14.77 -2.05 -8.22
CA TYR A 47 -14.53 -1.02 -7.23
C TYR A 47 -14.00 0.28 -7.84
N LYS A 48 -14.54 1.38 -7.36
CA LYS A 48 -14.07 2.72 -7.68
C LYS A 48 -12.73 2.96 -6.96
N VAL A 49 -11.93 3.87 -7.53
CA VAL A 49 -10.61 4.22 -7.02
C VAL A 49 -10.66 4.64 -5.54
N TYR A 50 -11.71 5.34 -5.11
CA TYR A 50 -11.87 5.74 -3.71
C TYR A 50 -12.15 4.55 -2.79
N GLU A 51 -12.93 3.56 -3.22
CA GLU A 51 -13.23 2.35 -2.44
C GLU A 51 -11.96 1.52 -2.25
N VAL A 52 -11.15 1.36 -3.32
CA VAL A 52 -9.85 0.69 -3.26
C VAL A 52 -8.91 1.42 -2.30
N SER A 53 -8.89 2.76 -2.32
CA SER A 53 -8.10 3.56 -1.37
C SER A 53 -8.49 3.29 0.08
N GLU A 54 -9.79 3.30 0.38
CA GLU A 54 -10.32 3.06 1.74
C GLU A 54 -10.00 1.63 2.22
N MET A 55 -10.21 0.62 1.36
CA MET A 55 -9.89 -0.78 1.68
C MET A 55 -8.42 -1.00 2.01
N LEU A 56 -7.52 -0.22 1.41
CA LEU A 56 -6.07 -0.29 1.66
C LEU A 56 -5.63 0.59 2.84
N GLY A 57 -6.57 1.23 3.53
CA GLY A 57 -6.32 2.06 4.71
C GLY A 57 -5.71 3.42 4.37
N TYR A 58 -5.91 3.94 3.15
CA TYR A 58 -5.56 5.31 2.81
C TYR A 58 -6.73 6.23 3.13
N GLN A 59 -6.51 7.18 4.04
CA GLN A 59 -7.51 8.20 4.40
C GLN A 59 -7.83 9.18 3.26
N ASN A 60 -6.97 9.25 2.25
CA ASN A 60 -7.09 10.20 1.17
C ASN A 60 -6.81 9.52 -0.19
N ALA A 61 -7.85 9.41 -1.00
CA ALA A 61 -7.79 8.79 -2.33
C ALA A 61 -6.87 9.54 -3.31
N TYR A 62 -6.69 10.84 -3.14
CA TYR A 62 -5.73 11.63 -3.93
C TYR A 62 -4.28 11.27 -3.57
N TYR A 63 -3.99 11.10 -2.27
CA TYR A 63 -2.68 10.63 -1.84
C TYR A 63 -2.39 9.21 -2.33
N PHE A 64 -3.35 8.28 -2.20
CA PHE A 64 -3.27 6.95 -2.78
C PHE A 64 -2.95 7.01 -4.28
N SER A 65 -3.69 7.83 -5.04
CA SER A 65 -3.49 7.97 -6.48
C SER A 65 -2.09 8.49 -6.85
N LYS A 66 -1.54 9.41 -6.06
CA LYS A 66 -0.14 9.88 -6.22
C LYS A 66 0.87 8.77 -5.97
N VAL A 67 0.70 8.02 -4.88
CA VAL A 67 1.61 6.92 -4.51
C VAL A 67 1.54 5.81 -5.57
N PHE A 68 0.32 5.43 -5.99
CA PHE A 68 0.11 4.46 -7.04
C PHE A 68 0.76 4.90 -8.35
N LYS A 69 0.54 6.14 -8.80
CA LYS A 69 1.19 6.66 -10.02
C LYS A 69 2.70 6.68 -9.92
N LYS A 70 3.27 7.05 -8.76
CA LYS A 70 4.72 7.04 -8.55
C LYS A 70 5.33 5.65 -8.73
N ILE A 71 4.62 4.60 -8.31
CA ILE A 71 5.10 3.22 -8.31
C ILE A 71 4.78 2.49 -9.61
N VAL A 72 3.58 2.72 -10.17
CA VAL A 72 3.04 1.98 -11.33
C VAL A 72 3.27 2.74 -12.64
N GLY A 73 3.53 4.04 -12.58
CA GLY A 73 3.74 4.92 -13.75
C GLY A 73 2.45 5.54 -14.32
N MET A 74 1.28 5.06 -13.90
CA MET A 74 -0.04 5.55 -14.32
C MET A 74 -0.99 5.65 -13.13
N THR A 75 -2.02 6.47 -13.24
CA THR A 75 -3.04 6.63 -12.20
C THR A 75 -3.88 5.37 -12.02
N PRO A 76 -4.50 5.17 -10.83
CA PRO A 76 -5.43 4.07 -10.62
C PRO A 76 -6.57 4.01 -11.65
N SER A 77 -7.08 5.17 -12.09
CA SER A 77 -8.13 5.28 -13.10
C SER A 77 -7.67 4.83 -14.48
N GLU A 78 -6.47 5.25 -14.90
CA GLU A 78 -5.86 4.78 -16.15
C GLU A 78 -5.59 3.26 -16.09
N TYR A 79 -5.20 2.75 -14.91
CA TYR A 79 -4.88 1.34 -14.71
C TYR A 79 -6.11 0.41 -14.72
N SER A 80 -7.26 0.86 -14.23
CA SER A 80 -8.50 0.06 -14.23
C SER A 80 -9.13 -0.06 -15.62
N GLY A 81 -8.67 0.72 -16.61
CA GLY A 81 -9.20 0.69 -17.97
C GLY A 81 -10.61 1.28 -18.11
N LYS A 82 -11.18 1.84 -17.03
CA LYS A 82 -12.46 2.54 -17.07
C LYS A 82 -12.21 4.02 -17.35
N VAL A 83 -12.40 4.42 -18.60
CA VAL A 83 -12.52 5.83 -18.98
C VAL A 83 -13.76 6.38 -18.26
N PHE A 84 -13.58 7.40 -17.42
CA PHE A 84 -14.68 8.12 -16.78
C PHE A 84 -15.34 9.07 -17.77
#